data_AF-A0A2S8EQK2-F1
#
_entry.id   AF-A0A2S8EQK2-F1
#
_cell.length_a   1.000
_cell.length_b   1.000
_cell.length_c   1.000
_cell.angle_alpha   90.00
_cell.angle_beta   90.00
_cell.angle_gamma   90.00
#
_symmetry.space_group_name_H-M   'P 1'
#
loop_
_entity.id
_entity.type
_entity.pdbx_description
1 polymer ?
#
loop_
_entity_poly.entity_id
_entity_poly.type
_entity_poly.pdbx_seq_one_letter_code
_entity_poly.pdbx_strand_id
1 'polypeptide(L)'
;MMEIMGTTKKDNPLRRGWFEKVRPNTYRLTELGLSEAERLSQIRNADVQSTRSPQAIYDAVAPLYRSSVFRKHSRDPEEPRMWLGAASFLQLTKSDPQHVEDRLRATEAAIENAIDWMDEHGTDHIQRGVSGGSEAISRNSVQQLKDFYETILDRFSGQIDALTKSRR
;
A
#
# COMPACT_ATOMS: atom_id res chain seq x y z
N MET A 1 -5.39 -22.23 -23.55
CA MET A 1 -5.17 -20.78 -23.32
C MET A 1 -4.12 -20.67 -22.23
N MET A 2 -2.88 -20.28 -22.56
CA MET A 2 -1.78 -20.22 -21.59
C MET A 2 -1.88 -18.91 -20.79
N GLU A 3 -2.23 -18.99 -19.51
CA GLU A 3 -1.98 -17.89 -18.56
C GLU A 3 -0.48 -17.89 -18.22
N ILE A 4 0.28 -16.97 -18.82
CA ILE A 4 1.75 -16.91 -18.70
C ILE A 4 2.21 -16.50 -17.28
N MET A 5 1.31 -15.98 -16.44
CA MET A 5 1.63 -15.62 -15.05
C MET A 5 0.72 -16.37 -14.08
N GLY A 6 1.18 -17.54 -13.63
CA GLY A 6 0.47 -18.33 -12.62
C GLY A 6 0.22 -17.49 -11.37
N THR A 7 -1.05 -17.20 -11.09
CA THR A 7 -1.56 -16.41 -9.94
C THR A 7 -1.22 -17.01 -8.58
N THR A 8 -0.60 -18.18 -8.55
CA THR A 8 -0.28 -18.95 -7.35
C THR A 8 1.11 -18.68 -6.78
N LYS A 9 2.06 -18.16 -7.56
CA LYS A 9 3.43 -17.92 -7.07
C LYS A 9 3.49 -16.69 -6.17
N LYS A 10 4.22 -16.77 -5.04
CA LYS A 10 4.40 -15.67 -4.07
C LYS A 10 5.03 -14.42 -4.72
N ASP A 11 5.84 -14.62 -5.75
CA ASP A 11 6.51 -13.55 -6.49
C ASP A 11 5.73 -13.06 -7.72
N ASN A 12 4.46 -13.45 -7.87
CA ASN A 12 3.66 -12.98 -8.99
C ASN A 12 3.42 -11.45 -8.87
N PRO A 13 3.82 -10.64 -9.87
CA PRO A 13 3.62 -9.19 -9.86
C PRO A 13 2.17 -8.75 -9.70
N LEU A 14 1.21 -9.57 -10.13
CA LEU A 14 -0.22 -9.35 -9.92
C LEU A 14 -0.61 -9.47 -8.45
N ARG A 15 -0.09 -10.48 -7.74
CA ARG A 15 -0.31 -10.66 -6.28
C ARG A 15 0.39 -9.60 -5.46
N ARG A 16 1.54 -9.12 -5.94
CA ARG A 16 2.25 -8.00 -5.31
C ARG A 16 1.56 -6.66 -5.55
N GLY A 17 0.47 -6.63 -6.31
CA GLY A 17 -0.25 -5.41 -6.66
C GLY A 17 0.52 -4.49 -7.58
N TRP A 18 1.64 -4.95 -8.18
CA TRP A 18 2.46 -4.17 -9.11
C TRP A 18 1.80 -4.04 -10.48
N PHE A 19 1.01 -5.03 -10.86
CA PHE A 19 0.20 -4.99 -12.06
C PHE A 19 -1.26 -5.25 -11.72
N GLU A 20 -2.16 -4.59 -12.44
CA GLU A 20 -3.58 -4.90 -12.47
C GLU A 20 -3.98 -5.41 -13.85
N LYS A 21 -4.83 -6.44 -13.90
CA LYS A 21 -5.36 -6.98 -15.16
C LYS A 21 -6.54 -6.13 -15.61
N VAL A 22 -6.40 -5.42 -16.72
CA VAL A 22 -7.45 -4.54 -17.26
C VAL A 22 -8.34 -5.28 -18.25
N ARG A 23 -7.75 -6.16 -19.08
CA ARG A 23 -8.44 -6.99 -20.09
C ARG A 23 -7.70 -8.34 -20.24
N PRO A 24 -8.28 -9.33 -20.94
CA PRO A 24 -7.53 -10.53 -21.32
C PRO A 24 -6.24 -10.14 -22.05
N ASN A 25 -5.10 -10.61 -21.54
CA ASN A 25 -3.75 -10.29 -22.04
C ASN A 25 -3.34 -8.80 -21.98
N THR A 26 -4.06 -7.96 -21.24
CA THR A 26 -3.68 -6.56 -21.03
C THR A 26 -3.54 -6.27 -19.54
N TYR A 27 -2.34 -5.88 -19.13
CA TYR A 27 -1.99 -5.54 -17.77
C TYR A 27 -1.56 -4.08 -17.72
N ARG A 28 -1.91 -3.39 -16.64
CA ARG A 28 -1.48 -2.03 -16.35
C ARG A 28 -0.55 -2.08 -15.15
N LEU A 29 0.57 -1.37 -15.24
CA LEU A 29 1.46 -1.16 -14.12
C LEU A 29 0.77 -0.20 -13.14
N THR A 30 0.70 -0.57 -11.87
CA THR A 30 0.13 0.28 -10.81
C THR A 30 1.19 1.24 -10.29
N GLU A 31 0.79 2.25 -9.52
CA GLU A 31 1.73 3.14 -8.83
C GLU A 31 2.68 2.38 -7.89
N LEU A 32 2.19 1.32 -7.24
CA LEU A 32 3.02 0.42 -6.42
C LEU A 32 4.04 -0.35 -7.28
N GLY A 33 3.65 -0.77 -8.48
CA GLY A 33 4.54 -1.44 -9.43
C GLY A 33 5.58 -0.51 -10.03
N LEU A 34 5.23 0.74 -10.32
CA LEU A 34 6.16 1.79 -10.73
C LEU A 34 7.21 2.03 -9.63
N SER A 35 6.74 2.23 -8.40
CA SER A 35 7.60 2.44 -7.22
C SER A 35 8.61 1.30 -7.03
N GLU A 36 8.18 0.04 -7.18
CA GLU A 36 9.09 -1.10 -7.09
C GLU A 36 10.06 -1.18 -8.28
N ALA A 37 9.59 -0.93 -9.50
CA ALA A 37 10.44 -0.99 -10.68
C ALA A 37 11.59 0.01 -10.59
N GLU A 38 11.34 1.21 -10.03
CA GLU A 38 12.37 2.20 -9.71
C GLU A 38 13.38 1.65 -8.70
N ARG A 39 12.90 1.06 -7.59
CA ARG A 39 13.76 0.43 -6.57
C ARG A 39 14.68 -0.65 -7.18
N LEU A 40 14.13 -1.54 -8.01
CA LEU A 40 14.90 -2.61 -8.67
C LEU A 40 15.90 -2.08 -9.71
N SER A 41 15.56 -0.99 -10.40
CA SER A 41 16.46 -0.32 -11.36
C SER A 41 17.71 0.24 -10.67
N GLN A 42 17.57 0.80 -9.47
CA GLN A 42 18.69 1.35 -8.70
C GLN A 42 19.64 0.27 -8.16
N ILE A 43 19.12 -0.91 -7.76
CA ILE A 43 19.96 -2.04 -7.33
C ILE A 43 20.91 -2.51 -8.46
N ARG A 44 20.47 -2.40 -9.73
CA ARG A 44 21.31 -2.74 -10.89
C ARG A 44 22.25 -1.62 -11.33
N ASN A 45 21.93 -0.37 -11.02
CA ASN A 45 22.69 0.82 -11.43
C ASN A 45 23.15 1.59 -10.17
N ALA A 46 24.00 0.97 -9.36
CA ALA A 46 24.50 1.56 -8.11
C ALA A 46 25.28 2.88 -8.28
N ASP A 47 25.67 3.24 -9.51
CA ASP A 47 26.44 4.46 -9.81
C ASP A 47 25.60 5.65 -10.29
N VAL A 48 24.28 5.50 -10.49
CA VAL A 48 23.42 6.61 -10.87
C VAL A 48 22.36 6.79 -9.79
N GLN A 49 22.62 7.71 -8.86
CA GLN A 49 21.57 8.27 -7.99
C GLN A 49 20.55 9.03 -8.85
N SER A 50 19.68 8.28 -9.51
CA SER A 50 18.40 8.81 -9.95
C SER A 50 17.65 9.16 -8.67
N THR A 51 17.47 10.46 -8.43
CA THR A 51 16.54 11.01 -7.45
C THR A 51 15.18 10.39 -7.74
N ARG A 52 14.85 9.31 -7.03
CA ARG A 52 13.58 8.59 -7.15
C ARG A 52 12.50 9.64 -6.95
N SER A 53 11.65 9.83 -7.97
CA SER A 53 10.56 10.78 -7.83
C SER A 53 9.68 10.28 -6.68
N PRO A 54 9.47 11.06 -5.61
CA PRO A 54 8.62 10.63 -4.49
C PRO A 54 7.17 10.41 -4.92
N GLN A 55 6.81 10.78 -6.16
CA GLN A 55 5.47 10.72 -6.70
C GLN A 55 4.81 9.34 -6.57
N ALA A 56 5.48 8.25 -6.95
CA ALA A 56 4.86 6.92 -6.92
C ALA A 56 4.61 6.45 -5.47
N ILE A 57 5.54 6.75 -4.56
CA ILE A 57 5.42 6.45 -3.13
C ILE A 57 4.32 7.30 -2.50
N TYR A 58 4.31 8.59 -2.82
CA TYR A 58 3.29 9.53 -2.40
C TYR A 58 1.90 9.08 -2.87
N ASP A 59 1.76 8.70 -4.14
CA ASP A 59 0.48 8.29 -4.73
C ASP A 59 -0.02 6.95 -4.15
N ALA A 60 0.89 6.08 -3.67
CA ALA A 60 0.54 4.86 -2.95
C ALA A 60 0.03 5.12 -1.52
N VAL A 61 0.68 6.03 -0.76
CA VAL A 61 0.34 6.28 0.66
C VAL A 61 -0.74 7.36 0.85
N ALA A 62 -0.86 8.32 -0.08
CA ALA A 62 -1.78 9.45 0.04
C ALA A 62 -3.26 9.03 0.18
N PRO A 63 -3.78 8.01 -0.53
CA PRO A 63 -5.16 7.55 -0.33
C PRO A 63 -5.42 7.00 1.08
N LEU A 64 -4.42 6.35 1.68
CA LEU A 64 -4.51 5.82 3.05
C LEU A 64 -4.50 6.96 4.07
N TYR A 65 -3.56 7.88 3.94
CA TYR A 65 -3.45 9.07 4.78
C TYR A 65 -4.70 9.99 4.68
N ARG A 66 -5.29 10.11 3.49
CA ARG A 66 -6.51 10.91 3.28
C ARG A 66 -7.80 10.17 3.68
N SER A 67 -7.72 8.90 4.08
CA SER A 67 -8.89 8.13 4.48
C SER A 67 -9.61 8.79 5.65
N SER A 68 -10.94 8.92 5.52
CA SER A 68 -11.78 9.46 6.59
C SER A 68 -11.74 8.61 7.85
N VAL A 69 -11.51 7.29 7.70
CA VAL A 69 -11.40 6.34 8.82
C VAL A 69 -10.14 6.61 9.63
N PHE A 70 -9.00 6.76 8.95
CA PHE A 70 -7.74 7.11 9.60
C PHE A 70 -7.84 8.47 10.30
N ARG A 71 -8.37 9.49 9.62
CA ARG A 71 -8.56 10.83 10.21
C ARG A 71 -9.48 10.84 11.44
N LYS A 72 -10.46 9.93 11.49
CA LYS A 72 -11.28 9.73 12.70
C LYS A 72 -10.47 9.06 13.80
N HIS A 73 -9.70 8.03 13.49
CA HIS A 73 -8.82 7.37 14.46
C HIS A 73 -7.80 8.34 15.08
N SER A 74 -7.22 9.24 14.29
CA SER A 74 -6.30 10.27 14.81
C SER A 74 -6.95 11.21 15.84
N ARG A 75 -8.29 11.25 15.92
CA ARG A 75 -9.06 12.05 16.90
C ARG A 75 -9.67 11.18 18.01
N ASP A 76 -10.04 9.95 17.69
CA ASP A 76 -10.61 8.95 18.59
C ASP A 76 -9.91 7.59 18.35
N PRO A 77 -8.94 7.19 19.21
CA PRO A 77 -8.23 5.92 19.08
C PRO A 77 -9.14 4.67 19.10
N GLU A 78 -10.38 4.81 19.57
CA GLU A 78 -11.37 3.73 19.53
C GLU A 78 -11.93 3.47 18.14
N GLU A 79 -11.74 4.35 17.15
CA GLU A 79 -12.17 4.13 15.77
C GLU A 79 -11.13 3.31 14.96
N PRO A 80 -11.53 2.51 13.96
CA PRO A 80 -12.89 2.08 13.68
C PRO A 80 -13.37 1.07 14.72
N ARG A 81 -14.60 1.25 15.19
CA ARG A 81 -15.26 0.29 16.11
C ARG A 81 -15.83 -0.93 15.39
N MET A 82 -16.03 -0.81 14.07
CA MET A 82 -16.69 -1.83 13.26
C MET A 82 -15.80 -2.26 12.08
N TRP A 83 -15.91 -3.53 11.71
CA TRP A 83 -15.17 -4.11 10.58
C TRP A 83 -15.41 -3.36 9.27
N LEU A 84 -16.61 -2.83 9.03
CA LEU A 84 -16.93 -2.08 7.82
C LEU A 84 -16.02 -0.86 7.63
N GLY A 85 -15.65 -0.18 8.72
CA GLY A 85 -14.71 0.94 8.68
C GLY A 85 -13.29 0.48 8.32
N ALA A 86 -12.82 -0.60 8.96
CA ALA A 86 -11.53 -1.20 8.64
C ALA A 86 -11.46 -1.70 7.19
N ALA A 87 -12.49 -2.40 6.71
CA ALA A 87 -12.60 -2.88 5.35
C ALA A 87 -12.59 -1.74 4.32
N SER A 88 -13.26 -0.63 4.63
CA SER A 88 -13.23 0.58 3.79
C SER A 88 -11.84 1.20 3.74
N PHE A 89 -11.13 1.29 4.88
CA PHE A 89 -9.74 1.77 4.92
C PHE A 89 -8.80 0.90 4.08
N LEU A 90 -8.93 -0.43 4.20
CA LEU A 90 -8.15 -1.40 3.42
C LEU A 90 -8.56 -1.45 1.93
N GLN A 91 -9.59 -0.70 1.53
CA GLN A 91 -10.16 -0.66 0.18
C GLN A 91 -10.62 -2.05 -0.29
N LEU A 92 -11.21 -2.82 0.62
CA LEU A 92 -11.81 -4.11 0.30
C LEU A 92 -13.11 -3.88 -0.48
N THR A 93 -13.12 -4.26 -1.75
CA THR A 93 -14.31 -4.19 -2.63
C THR A 93 -14.96 -5.55 -2.80
N LYS A 94 -14.26 -6.63 -2.45
CA LYS A 94 -14.70 -8.01 -2.55
C LYS A 94 -14.31 -8.75 -1.29
N SER A 95 -15.20 -9.62 -0.80
CA SER A 95 -14.93 -10.53 0.32
C SER A 95 -14.18 -11.79 -0.11
N ASP A 96 -13.31 -11.66 -1.13
CA ASP A 96 -12.51 -12.76 -1.63
C ASP A 96 -11.21 -12.90 -0.81
N PRO A 97 -10.83 -14.11 -0.36
CA PRO A 97 -9.63 -14.32 0.44
C PRO A 97 -8.37 -13.72 -0.17
N GLN A 98 -8.18 -13.89 -1.49
CA GLN A 98 -6.98 -13.39 -2.17
C GLN A 98 -7.00 -11.87 -2.25
N HIS A 99 -8.15 -11.27 -2.53
CA HIS A 99 -8.29 -9.81 -2.52
C HIS A 99 -7.96 -9.21 -1.14
N VAL A 100 -8.39 -9.86 -0.06
CA VAL A 100 -8.05 -9.41 1.31
C VAL A 100 -6.54 -9.47 1.55
N GLU A 101 -5.89 -10.59 1.26
CA GLU A 101 -4.43 -10.73 1.41
C GLU A 101 -3.66 -9.70 0.58
N ASP A 102 -4.05 -9.50 -0.69
CA ASP A 102 -3.38 -8.58 -1.60
C ASP A 102 -3.51 -7.14 -1.10
N ARG A 103 -4.67 -6.75 -0.57
CA ARG A 103 -4.90 -5.42 0.01
C ARG A 103 -4.16 -5.19 1.32
N LEU A 104 -4.08 -6.20 2.19
CA LEU A 104 -3.28 -6.12 3.41
C LEU A 104 -1.80 -5.88 3.08
N ARG A 105 -1.23 -6.67 2.17
CA ARG A 105 0.18 -6.54 1.75
C ARG A 105 0.45 -5.22 1.03
N ALA A 106 -0.45 -4.80 0.13
CA ALA A 106 -0.28 -3.53 -0.58
C ALA A 106 -0.32 -2.33 0.37
N THR A 107 -1.14 -2.39 1.42
CA THR A 107 -1.24 -1.34 2.45
C THR A 107 0.05 -1.28 3.28
N GLU A 108 0.50 -2.41 3.79
CA GLU A 108 1.77 -2.53 4.53
C GLU A 108 2.96 -2.03 3.70
N ALA A 109 3.09 -2.51 2.46
CA ALA A 109 4.17 -2.12 1.56
C ALA A 109 4.14 -0.62 1.23
N ALA A 110 2.97 0.00 1.08
CA ALA A 110 2.87 1.44 0.83
C ALA A 110 3.37 2.27 2.03
N ILE A 111 3.08 1.81 3.26
CA ILE A 111 3.51 2.46 4.50
C ILE A 111 5.02 2.30 4.69
N GLU A 112 5.52 1.06 4.60
CA GLU A 112 6.95 0.74 4.75
C GLU A 112 7.79 1.48 3.69
N ASN A 113 7.40 1.43 2.41
CA ASN A 113 8.12 2.15 1.35
C ASN A 113 8.19 3.67 1.58
N ALA A 114 7.19 4.26 2.23
CA ALA A 114 7.20 5.68 2.55
C ALA A 114 8.16 6.00 3.70
N ILE A 115 8.22 5.15 4.72
CA ILE A 115 9.18 5.27 5.83
C ILE A 115 10.61 5.09 5.31
N ASP A 116 10.85 4.00 4.59
CA ASP A 116 12.17 3.67 4.03
C ASP A 116 12.68 4.79 3.13
N TRP A 117 11.83 5.36 2.27
CA TRP A 117 12.24 6.47 1.41
C TRP A 117 12.62 7.72 2.21
N MET A 118 11.87 8.04 3.27
CA MET A 118 12.18 9.16 4.16
C MET A 118 13.50 8.93 4.92
N ASP A 119 13.80 7.69 5.29
CA ASP A 119 15.08 7.29 5.91
C ASP A 119 16.25 7.39 4.93
N GLU A 120 16.09 6.86 3.71
CA GLU A 120 17.10 6.90 2.65
C GLU A 120 17.49 8.33 2.25
N HIS A 121 16.53 9.25 2.24
CA HIS A 121 16.74 10.64 1.81
C HIS A 121 16.96 11.61 2.97
N GLY A 122 16.89 11.14 4.22
CA GLY A 122 17.04 11.98 5.41
C GLY A 122 16.01 13.10 5.53
N THR A 123 14.78 12.87 5.06
CA THR A 123 13.69 13.85 5.13
C THR A 123 12.61 13.43 6.13
N ASP A 124 11.91 14.43 6.68
CA ASP A 124 10.79 14.21 7.61
C ASP A 124 9.42 14.24 6.94
N HIS A 125 9.38 14.38 5.61
CA HIS A 125 8.14 14.43 4.86
C HIS A 125 8.32 14.00 3.41
N ILE A 126 7.21 13.59 2.80
CA ILE A 126 7.11 13.29 1.37
C ILE A 126 6.07 14.20 0.71
N GLN A 127 6.38 14.67 -0.49
CA GLN A 127 5.47 15.44 -1.36
C GLN A 127 5.37 14.76 -2.73
N ARG A 128 4.27 14.98 -3.44
CA ARG A 128 4.06 14.39 -4.77
C ARG A 128 5.06 14.88 -5.80
N GLY A 129 5.61 16.09 -5.63
CA GLY A 129 6.62 16.68 -6.50
C GLY A 129 7.19 17.98 -5.94
N VAL A 130 8.20 18.52 -6.62
CA VAL A 130 8.97 19.72 -6.22
C VAL A 130 8.16 21.03 -6.20
N SER A 131 7.00 21.09 -6.87
CA SER A 131 6.25 22.33 -7.10
C SER A 131 5.17 22.66 -6.05
N GLY A 132 5.18 22.02 -4.87
CA GLY A 132 4.43 22.50 -3.69
C GLY A 132 2.89 22.47 -3.73
N GLY A 133 2.27 21.86 -4.75
CA GLY A 133 0.80 21.81 -4.88
C GLY A 133 0.10 20.69 -4.09
N SER A 134 0.86 19.73 -3.56
CA SER A 134 0.31 18.55 -2.85
C SER A 134 0.60 18.63 -1.35
N GLU A 135 -0.39 18.32 -0.52
CA GLU A 135 -0.24 18.20 0.94
C GLU A 135 0.96 17.34 1.30
N ALA A 136 1.90 17.88 2.08
CA ALA A 136 3.05 17.13 2.56
C ALA A 136 2.60 16.09 3.59
N ILE A 137 3.02 14.85 3.42
CA ILE A 137 2.76 13.78 4.38
C ILE A 137 4.00 13.65 5.26
N SER A 138 3.86 13.98 6.55
CA SER A 138 4.98 13.93 7.49
C SER A 138 5.31 12.50 7.91
N ARG A 139 6.56 12.26 8.32
CA ARG A 139 7.04 11.02 8.91
C ARG A 139 6.18 10.59 10.10
N ASN A 140 5.83 11.54 10.97
CA ASN A 140 4.93 11.29 12.10
C ASN A 140 3.56 10.77 11.63
N SER A 141 2.99 11.38 10.58
CA SER A 141 1.72 10.95 10.01
C SER A 141 1.79 9.54 9.41
N VAL A 142 2.91 9.16 8.77
CA VAL A 142 3.10 7.80 8.26
C VAL A 142 3.28 6.79 9.41
N GLN A 143 3.97 7.17 10.48
CA GLN A 143 4.08 6.32 11.67
C GLN A 143 2.72 6.11 12.33
N GLN A 144 1.92 7.17 12.51
CA GLN A 144 0.54 7.04 13.00
C GLN A 144 -0.31 6.14 12.09
N LEU A 145 -0.07 6.18 10.77
CA LEU A 145 -0.76 5.31 9.81
C LEU A 145 -0.34 3.84 9.98
N LYS A 146 0.94 3.59 10.29
CA LYS A 146 1.45 2.25 10.63
C LYS A 146 0.81 1.73 11.90
N ASP A 147 0.83 2.52 12.98
CA ASP A 147 0.23 2.15 14.27
C ASP A 147 -1.27 1.88 14.12
N PHE A 148 -1.95 2.68 13.29
CA PHE A 148 -3.36 2.48 12.96
C PHE A 148 -3.61 1.18 12.18
N TYR A 149 -2.76 0.88 11.20
CA TYR A 149 -2.84 -0.37 10.43
C TYR A 149 -2.63 -1.59 11.33
N GLU A 150 -1.65 -1.56 12.23
CA GLU A 150 -1.42 -2.62 13.22
C GLU A 150 -2.61 -2.78 14.17
N THR A 151 -3.22 -1.67 14.60
CA THR A 151 -4.45 -1.69 15.41
C THR A 151 -5.61 -2.36 14.67
N ILE A 152 -5.75 -2.13 13.37
CA ILE A 152 -6.77 -2.82 12.55
C ILE A 152 -6.48 -4.32 12.51
N LEU A 153 -5.23 -4.72 12.28
CA LEU A 153 -4.84 -6.13 12.20
C LEU A 153 -5.13 -6.86 13.51
N ASP A 154 -4.80 -6.26 14.64
CA ASP A 154 -5.03 -6.85 15.97
C ASP A 154 -6.53 -6.94 16.27
N ARG A 155 -7.24 -5.79 16.23
CA ARG A 155 -8.64 -5.67 16.61
C ARG A 155 -9.58 -6.51 15.76
N PHE A 156 -9.30 -6.63 14.47
CA PHE A 156 -10.14 -7.36 13.52
C PHE A 156 -9.51 -8.65 12.99
N SER A 157 -8.51 -9.17 13.70
CA SER A 157 -7.83 -10.43 13.38
C SER A 157 -8.82 -11.58 13.12
N GLY A 158 -9.86 -11.71 13.95
CA GLY A 158 -10.88 -12.74 13.78
C GLY A 158 -11.67 -12.64 12.46
N GLN A 159 -12.03 -11.42 12.02
CA GLN A 159 -12.71 -11.19 10.76
C GLN A 159 -11.78 -11.39 9.56
N ILE A 160 -10.53 -10.92 9.66
CA ILE A 160 -9.48 -11.14 8.65
C ILE A 160 -9.23 -12.64 8.49
N ASP A 161 -9.10 -13.37 9.59
CA ASP A 161 -8.95 -14.83 9.60
C ASP A 161 -10.16 -15.54 9.00
N ALA A 162 -11.38 -15.12 9.33
CA ALA A 162 -12.58 -15.72 8.75
C ALA A 162 -12.63 -15.54 7.23
N LEU A 163 -12.28 -14.35 6.74
CA LEU A 163 -12.25 -14.06 5.31
C LEU A 163 -11.12 -14.79 4.58
N THR A 164 -9.96 -14.96 5.20
CA THR A 164 -8.81 -15.66 4.59
C THR A 164 -8.94 -17.19 4.68
N LYS A 165 -9.53 -17.72 5.75
CA LYS A 165 -9.71 -19.17 6.00
C LYS A 165 -10.95 -19.78 5.35
N SER A 166 -11.86 -18.99 4.77
CA SER A 166 -13.05 -19.45 4.02
C SER A 166 -12.73 -20.38 2.82
N ARG A 167 -11.46 -20.72 2.62
CA ARG A 167 -10.92 -21.65 1.63
C ARG A 167 -10.89 -23.12 2.11
N ARG A 168 -11.74 -23.52 3.06
CA ARG A 168 -11.85 -24.93 3.49
C ARG A 168 -13.18 -25.54 3.10
#